data_AF-A0A9X4PF05-F1
#
_entry.id   AF-A0A9X4PF05-F1
#
_cell.length_a   1.000
_cell.length_b   1.000
_cell.length_c   1.000
_cell.angle_alpha   90.00
_cell.angle_beta   90.00
_cell.angle_gamma   90.00
#
_symmetry.space_group_name_H-M   'P 1'
#
loop_
_entity.id
_entity.type
_entity.pdbx_description
1 polymer ?
#
loop_
_entity_poly.entity_id
_entity_poly.type
_entity_poly.pdbx_seq_one_letter_code
_entity_poly.pdbx_strand_id
1 'polypeptide(L)'
;MNINLFDMTNNEIFNHLLFLTGLNNDDEKLIALLASQGLEVNKSQIRRWRRKIDHPQGRAIPDEVFQAFFRVLFNQKNKDRNFCSFPIN
;
A
#
# COMPACT_ATOMS: atom_id res chain seq x y z
N MET A 1 24.41 -0.41 -6.86
CA MET A 1 23.09 -1.05 -6.73
C MET A 1 22.29 -0.64 -7.96
N ASN A 2 22.28 -1.47 -9.01
CA ASN A 2 21.53 -1.15 -10.23
C ASN A 2 20.07 -1.50 -9.99
N ILE A 3 19.23 -0.48 -9.81
CA ILE A 3 17.79 -0.63 -9.81
C ILE A 3 17.38 -0.75 -11.28
N ASN A 4 17.13 -1.97 -11.76
CA ASN A 4 16.48 -2.19 -13.04
C ASN A 4 15.02 -1.75 -12.91
N LEU A 5 14.70 -0.57 -13.45
CA LEU A 5 13.37 0.05 -13.41
C LEU A 5 12.33 -0.62 -14.34
N PHE A 6 12.67 -1.74 -15.01
CA PHE A 6 11.82 -2.37 -16.02
C PHE A 6 10.94 -3.55 -15.51
N ASP A 7 11.16 -4.08 -14.29
CA ASP A 7 10.46 -5.31 -13.83
C ASP A 7 9.71 -5.19 -12.50
N MET A 8 9.36 -3.98 -12.03
CA MET A 8 8.56 -3.84 -10.80
C MET A 8 7.06 -3.77 -11.10
N THR A 9 6.32 -4.73 -10.58
CA THR A 9 4.86 -4.77 -10.65
C THR A 9 4.23 -3.75 -9.70
N ASN A 10 2.99 -3.35 -10.00
CA ASN A 10 2.16 -2.54 -9.10
C ASN A 10 2.06 -3.16 -7.68
N ASN A 11 2.03 -4.49 -7.57
CA ASN A 11 2.01 -5.18 -6.27
C ASN A 11 3.31 -4.98 -5.47
N GLU A 12 4.46 -4.98 -6.14
CA GLU A 12 5.77 -4.73 -5.51
C GLU A 12 5.92 -3.27 -5.09
N ILE A 13 5.48 -2.33 -5.94
CA ILE A 13 5.40 -0.91 -5.60
C ILE A 13 4.53 -0.72 -4.35
N PHE A 14 3.36 -1.36 -4.30
CA PHE A 14 2.46 -1.28 -3.15
C PHE A 14 3.11 -1.79 -1.86
N ASN A 15 3.75 -2.95 -1.91
CA ASN A 15 4.48 -3.51 -0.77
C ASN A 15 5.62 -2.60 -0.28
N HIS A 16 6.40 -2.03 -1.20
CA HIS A 16 7.47 -1.09 -0.86
C HIS A 16 6.92 0.17 -0.19
N LEU A 17 5.83 0.75 -0.72
CA LEU A 17 5.21 1.91 -0.12
C LEU A 17 4.65 1.61 1.28
N LEU A 18 4.00 0.46 1.49
CA LEU A 18 3.52 0.05 2.81
C LEU A 18 4.67 -0.08 3.81
N PHE A 19 5.79 -0.68 3.40
CA PHE A 19 6.98 -0.79 4.24
C PHE A 19 7.55 0.59 4.59
N LEU A 20 7.84 1.42 3.60
CA LEU A 20 8.44 2.75 3.79
C LEU A 20 7.57 3.72 4.58
N THR A 21 6.25 3.48 4.64
CA THR A 21 5.30 4.31 5.40
C THR A 21 4.96 3.72 6.77
N GLY A 22 5.42 2.51 7.09
CA GLY A 22 5.08 1.79 8.32
C GLY A 22 3.65 1.23 8.36
N LEU A 23 2.94 1.22 7.22
CA LEU A 23 1.56 0.72 7.11
C LEU A 23 1.47 -0.78 6.81
N ASN A 24 2.60 -1.48 6.70
CA ASN A 24 2.68 -2.92 6.42
C ASN A 24 2.26 -3.81 7.61
N ASN A 25 2.22 -3.26 8.81
CA ASN A 25 2.04 -4.00 10.07
C ASN A 25 0.59 -3.99 10.60
N ASP A 26 -0.29 -3.17 10.02
CA ASP A 26 -1.67 -2.99 10.51
C ASP A 26 -2.66 -2.92 9.34
N ASP A 27 -3.21 -4.08 8.98
CA ASP A 27 -4.22 -4.19 7.92
C ASP A 27 -5.51 -3.44 8.29
N GLU A 28 -5.87 -3.33 9.58
CA GLU A 28 -7.11 -2.66 10.00
C GLU A 28 -7.01 -1.15 9.82
N LYS A 29 -5.87 -0.58 10.22
CA LYS A 29 -5.56 0.83 9.96
C LYS A 29 -5.55 1.11 8.46
N LEU A 30 -4.94 0.25 7.65
CA LEU A 30 -4.92 0.43 6.19
C LEU A 30 -6.33 0.42 5.59
N ILE A 31 -7.19 -0.51 6.01
CA ILE A 31 -8.59 -0.56 5.59
C ILE A 31 -9.32 0.73 5.96
N ALA A 32 -9.21 1.19 7.21
CA ALA A 32 -9.87 2.41 7.65
C ALA A 32 -9.39 3.65 6.88
N LEU A 33 -8.10 3.72 6.56
CA LEU A 33 -7.54 4.80 5.77
C LEU A 33 -8.07 4.80 4.33
N LEU A 34 -8.12 3.66 3.67
CA LEU A 34 -8.68 3.55 2.31
C LEU A 34 -10.18 3.85 2.29
N ALA A 35 -10.93 3.36 3.29
CA ALA A 35 -12.35 3.68 3.46
C ALA A 35 -12.59 5.19 3.65
N SER A 36 -11.69 5.90 4.32
CA SER A 36 -11.76 7.37 4.45
C SER A 36 -11.67 8.12 3.10
N GLN A 37 -11.22 7.44 2.05
CA GLN A 37 -11.15 7.95 0.68
C GLN A 37 -12.24 7.33 -0.24
N GLY A 38 -13.26 6.71 0.35
CA GLY A 38 -14.38 6.10 -0.38
C GLY A 38 -14.06 4.74 -1.00
N LEU A 39 -12.95 4.10 -0.61
CA LEU A 39 -12.55 2.79 -1.14
C LEU A 39 -12.74 1.70 -0.07
N GLU A 40 -13.80 0.90 -0.24
CA GLU A 40 -14.06 -0.24 0.64
C GLU A 40 -13.21 -1.45 0.23
N VAL A 41 -12.33 -1.87 1.13
CA VAL A 41 -11.47 -3.04 0.94
C VAL A 41 -11.49 -3.93 2.18
N ASN A 42 -11.21 -5.21 2.00
CA ASN A 42 -11.09 -6.18 3.10
C ASN A 42 -9.69 -6.79 3.20
N LYS A 43 -9.40 -7.44 4.32
CA LYS A 43 -8.09 -8.09 4.59
C LYS A 43 -7.72 -9.12 3.51
N SER A 44 -8.69 -9.81 2.91
CA SER A 44 -8.44 -10.80 1.86
C SER A 44 -7.92 -10.13 0.58
N GLN A 45 -8.51 -9.01 0.17
CA GLN A 45 -8.04 -8.22 -0.98
C GLN A 45 -6.61 -7.71 -0.75
N ILE A 46 -6.33 -7.10 0.41
CA ILE A 46 -4.99 -6.64 0.77
C ILE A 46 -3.98 -7.79 0.69
N ARG A 47 -4.30 -8.96 1.27
CA ARG A 47 -3.43 -10.14 1.20
C ARG A 47 -3.19 -10.66 -0.22
N ARG A 48 -4.14 -10.49 -1.15
CA ARG A 48 -3.97 -10.88 -2.55
C ARG A 48 -3.08 -9.89 -3.30
N TRP A 49 -3.19 -8.59 -3.03
CA TRP A 49 -2.34 -7.55 -3.62
C TRP A 49 -0.91 -7.55 -3.08
N ARG A 50 -0.70 -7.99 -1.84
CA ARG A 50 0.63 -8.12 -1.26
C ARG A 50 1.43 -9.33 -1.80
N ARG A 51 0.79 -10.23 -2.55
CA ARG A 51 1.47 -11.37 -3.19
C ARG A 51 2.01 -10.97 -4.56
N LYS A 52 3.04 -11.69 -5.01
CA LYS A 52 3.48 -11.63 -6.40
C LYS A 52 2.36 -12.05 -7.36
N ILE A 53 2.38 -11.52 -8.58
CA ILE A 53 1.31 -11.72 -9.55
C ILE A 53 1.24 -13.16 -10.10
N ASP A 54 2.38 -13.87 -10.10
CA ASP A 54 2.52 -15.27 -10.49
C ASP A 54 1.98 -16.25 -9.43
N HIS A 55 1.76 -15.78 -8.20
CA HIS A 55 1.21 -16.62 -7.13
C HIS A 55 -0.26 -16.96 -7.42
N PRO A 56 -0.74 -18.21 -7.21
CA PRO A 56 -2.13 -18.62 -7.53
C PRO A 56 -3.23 -17.73 -6.93
N GLN A 57 -3.00 -17.29 -5.69
CA GLN A 57 -3.86 -16.36 -4.96
C GLN A 57 -3.51 -14.87 -5.16
N GLY A 58 -2.43 -14.55 -5.88
CA GLY A 58 -2.05 -13.19 -6.20
C GLY A 58 -3.04 -12.54 -7.16
N ARG A 59 -3.31 -11.25 -6.97
CA ARG A 59 -4.15 -10.46 -7.87
C ARG A 59 -3.46 -9.12 -8.10
N ALA A 60 -3.55 -8.62 -9.33
CA ALA A 60 -3.07 -7.28 -9.64
C ALA A 60 -3.82 -6.27 -8.77
N ILE A 61 -3.09 -5.32 -8.20
CA ILE A 61 -3.70 -4.20 -7.49
C ILE A 61 -4.32 -3.23 -8.51
N PRO A 62 -5.61 -2.87 -8.34
CA PRO A 62 -6.26 -1.87 -9.20
C PRO A 62 -5.66 -0.47 -9.02
N ASP A 63 -5.63 0.32 -10.09
CA ASP A 63 -5.10 1.70 -10.07
C ASP A 63 -5.86 2.61 -9.08
N GLU A 64 -7.17 2.39 -8.90
CA GLU A 64 -7.99 3.11 -7.92
C GLU A 64 -7.48 2.96 -6.48
N VAL A 65 -6.87 1.81 -6.14
CA VAL A 65 -6.27 1.59 -4.82
C VAL A 65 -5.08 2.50 -4.62
N PHE A 66 -4.24 2.68 -5.64
CA PHE A 66 -3.13 3.63 -5.57
C PHE A 66 -3.62 5.07 -5.46
N GLN A 67 -4.63 5.46 -6.22
CA GLN A 67 -5.18 6.81 -6.13
C GLN A 67 -5.72 7.09 -4.72
N ALA A 68 -6.46 6.15 -4.13
CA ALA A 68 -6.93 6.24 -2.75
C ALA A 68 -5.75 6.28 -1.76
N PHE A 69 -4.75 5.43 -1.95
CA PHE A 69 -3.56 5.38 -1.10
C PHE A 69 -2.77 6.69 -1.12
N PHE A 70 -2.53 7.29 -2.29
CA PHE A 70 -1.84 8.58 -2.37
C PHE A 70 -2.66 9.72 -1.76
N ARG A 71 -3.99 9.71 -1.92
CA ARG A 71 -4.87 10.66 -1.22
C ARG A 71 -4.78 10.51 0.30
N VAL A 72 -4.72 9.27 0.81
CA VAL A 72 -4.44 9.01 2.23
C VAL A 72 -3.12 9.66 2.65
N LEU A 73 -2.02 9.36 1.95
CA LEU A 73 -0.70 9.86 2.33
C LEU A 73 -0.66 11.39 2.35
N PHE A 74 -1.22 12.04 1.33
CA PHE A 74 -1.28 13.49 1.25
C PHE A 74 -2.10 14.09 2.41
N ASN A 75 -3.29 13.57 2.64
CA ASN A 75 -4.19 14.07 3.69
C ASN A 75 -3.62 13.85 5.09
N GLN A 76 -3.02 12.69 5.36
CA GLN A 76 -2.46 12.38 6.67
C GLN A 76 -1.18 13.18 6.93
N LYS A 77 -0.29 13.32 5.94
CA LYS A 77 0.91 14.16 6.06
C LYS A 77 0.58 15.63 6.35
N ASN A 78 -0.51 16.14 5.77
CA ASN A 78 -0.95 17.52 6.01
C ASN A 78 -1.51 17.72 7.43
N LYS A 79 -2.03 16.65 8.07
CA LYS A 79 -2.52 16.68 9.45
C LYS A 79 -1.40 16.45 10.46
N ASP A 80 -0.51 15.51 10.16
CA ASP A 80 0.59 15.10 11.01
C ASP A 80 1.84 14.85 10.14
N ARG A 81 2.87 15.67 10.37
CA ARG A 81 4.15 15.55 9.65
C ARG A 81 4.89 14.25 9.97
N ASN A 82 4.57 13.60 11.09
CA ASN A 82 5.19 12.36 11.55
C ASN A 82 4.34 11.11 11.25
N PHE A 83 3.27 11.25 10.45
CA PHE A 83 2.37 10.14 10.15
C PHE A 83 3.08 8.92 9.55
N CYS A 84 4.00 9.16 8.61
CA CYS A 84 4.86 8.11 8.07
C CYS A 84 6.09 7.97 8.98
N SER A 85 6.29 6.78 9.51
CA SER A 85 7.51 6.42 10.22
C SER A 85 8.34 5.50 9.34
N PHE A 86 9.67 5.68 9.38
CA PHE A 86 10.56 4.69 8.80
C PHE A 86 10.47 3.42 9.65
N PRO A 87 10.28 2.24 9.05
CA PRO A 87 10.30 1.00 9.81
C PRO A 87 11.66 0.85 10.48
N ILE A 88 11.66 0.77 11.81
CA ILE A 88 12.85 0.46 12.61
C ILE A 88 12.97 -1.07 12.59
N ASN A 89 14.12 -1.57 12.15
CA ASN A 89 14.44 -3.01 12.09
C ASN A 89 14.39 -3.67 13.47
#